data_AF-A0A1V4YRZ4-F1
#
_entry.id   AF-A0A1V4YRZ4-F1
#
_cell.length_a   1.000
_cell.length_b   1.000
_cell.length_c   1.000
_cell.angle_alpha   90.00
_cell.angle_beta   90.00
_cell.angle_gamma   90.00
#
_symmetry.space_group_name_H-M   'P 1'
#
loop_
_entity.id
_entity.type
_entity.pdbx_description
1 polymer ?
#
loop_
_entity_poly.entity_id
_entity_poly.type
_entity_poly.pdbx_seq_one_letter_code
_entity_poly.pdbx_strand_id
1 'polypeptide(L)'
;MINMDSVKKVHKSGKSYKPVGKCIYCGSTENLGNEHIIPYGLNGQWILPKSSCEICAKITAEFEKDVLRGMFLEARTSLGLKTRNKEHRPALLPLITKKDGKEEVLLLPPNEHFTTICFLEYPLPAYIDERSYGKGVEVRAFSLICLGEPDEIIRKHEISEVKIKSTLKDEQICRYVGTCNDKIMMSENTIHEIIMNLNEKREIMVRIKLFSSGDAPEYLVVVGILKKEAYKSHLSKGNFVSLVDCNV
;
A
#
# COMPACT_ATOMS: atom_id res chain seq x y z
N MET A 1 -15.53 0.68 5.31
CA MET A 1 -15.07 1.59 6.40
C MET A 1 -14.07 0.84 7.27
N ILE A 2 -13.07 1.52 7.84
CA ILE A 2 -12.07 0.87 8.70
C ILE A 2 -12.15 1.43 10.11
N ASN A 3 -12.42 0.54 11.07
CA ASN A 3 -12.37 0.88 12.49
C ASN A 3 -10.93 1.14 12.93
N MET A 4 -10.67 2.36 13.42
CA MET A 4 -9.33 2.81 13.79
C MET A 4 -8.77 2.10 15.04
N ASP A 5 -9.62 1.71 15.98
CA ASP A 5 -9.19 1.04 17.21
C ASP A 5 -8.77 -0.40 16.95
N SER A 6 -9.45 -1.09 16.03
CA SER A 6 -9.05 -2.42 15.58
C SER A 6 -7.65 -2.38 14.95
N VAL A 7 -7.38 -1.40 14.09
CA VAL A 7 -6.07 -1.25 13.43
C VAL A 7 -4.95 -0.94 14.43
N LYS A 8 -5.21 -0.11 15.44
CA LYS A 8 -4.22 0.23 16.49
C LYS A 8 -3.82 -0.97 17.36
N LYS A 9 -4.71 -1.94 17.55
CA LYS A 9 -4.47 -3.13 18.39
C LYS A 9 -3.68 -4.23 17.66
N VAL A 10 -3.54 -4.16 16.35
CA VAL A 10 -2.82 -5.17 15.57
C VAL A 10 -1.33 -5.18 15.90
N HIS A 11 -0.85 -6.31 16.42
CA HIS A 11 0.56 -6.58 16.68
C HIS A 11 0.94 -7.92 16.04
N LYS A 12 1.63 -7.90 14.90
CA LYS A 12 2.33 -9.08 14.37
C LYS A 12 3.83 -8.90 14.53
N SER A 13 4.55 -9.99 14.75
CA SER A 13 6.02 -10.00 14.76
C SER A 13 6.52 -9.77 13.32
N GLY A 14 7.41 -8.80 13.14
CA GLY A 14 8.03 -8.56 11.83
C GLY A 14 8.86 -9.72 11.33
N LYS A 15 9.05 -9.80 10.02
CA LYS A 15 9.85 -10.83 9.37
C LYS A 15 11.04 -10.20 8.67
N SER A 16 12.23 -10.50 9.17
CA SER A 16 13.48 -10.24 8.46
C SER A 16 13.80 -11.46 7.60
N TYR A 17 14.05 -11.24 6.31
CA TYR A 17 14.41 -12.30 5.38
C TYR A 17 15.93 -12.54 5.37
N LYS A 18 16.37 -13.56 4.63
CA LYS A 18 17.80 -13.74 4.34
C LYS A 18 18.31 -12.55 3.52
N PRO A 19 19.57 -12.11 3.73
CA PRO A 19 20.15 -11.03 2.95
C PRO A 19 20.11 -11.33 1.44
N VAL A 20 19.78 -10.31 0.64
CA VAL A 20 19.71 -10.43 -0.83
C VAL A 20 21.11 -10.43 -1.45
N GLY A 21 22.01 -9.60 -0.91
CA GLY A 21 23.42 -9.53 -1.33
C GLY A 21 23.67 -8.72 -2.61
N LYS A 22 22.64 -8.05 -3.14
CA LYS A 22 22.72 -7.08 -4.24
C LYS A 22 21.52 -6.15 -4.21
N CYS A 23 21.65 -4.99 -4.85
CA CYS A 23 20.57 -4.04 -5.05
C CYS A 23 19.47 -4.67 -5.92
N ILE A 24 18.23 -4.68 -5.43
CA ILE A 24 17.07 -5.22 -6.15
C ILE A 24 16.63 -4.34 -7.33
N TYR A 25 17.07 -3.07 -7.33
CA TYR A 25 16.72 -2.09 -8.37
C TYR A 25 17.74 -2.08 -9.51
N CYS A 26 19.04 -2.04 -9.20
CA CYS A 26 20.10 -1.88 -10.21
C CYS A 26 21.14 -3.01 -10.25
N GLY A 27 21.10 -3.97 -9.32
CA GLY A 27 22.02 -5.10 -9.27
C GLY A 27 23.40 -4.85 -8.63
N SER A 28 23.72 -3.62 -8.21
CA SER A 28 24.97 -3.29 -7.51
C SER A 28 25.20 -4.16 -6.27
N THR A 29 26.45 -4.49 -5.95
CA THR A 29 26.85 -5.23 -4.73
C THR A 29 27.40 -4.33 -3.63
N GLU A 30 27.57 -3.04 -3.91
CA GLU A 30 28.26 -2.09 -3.05
C GLU A 30 27.30 -1.34 -2.12
N ASN A 31 27.76 -1.05 -0.89
CA ASN A 31 27.07 -0.20 0.09
C ASN A 31 25.59 -0.54 0.26
N LEU A 32 25.32 -1.81 0.56
CA LEU A 32 23.97 -2.34 0.62
C LEU A 32 23.30 -2.08 1.98
N GLY A 33 22.18 -1.36 1.93
CA GLY A 33 21.26 -1.16 3.03
C GLY A 33 20.11 -2.17 3.04
N ASN A 34 19.13 -1.92 3.90
CA ASN A 34 17.94 -2.75 4.05
C ASN A 34 16.74 -2.06 3.38
N GLU A 35 15.91 -2.85 2.69
CA GLU A 35 14.65 -2.38 2.11
C GLU A 35 13.46 -2.90 2.89
N HIS A 36 12.43 -2.08 3.07
CA HIS A 36 11.15 -2.56 3.56
C HIS A 36 10.23 -2.93 2.39
N ILE A 37 9.59 -4.10 2.43
CA ILE A 37 8.61 -4.49 1.39
C ILE A 37 7.38 -3.59 1.45
N ILE A 38 6.92 -3.26 2.66
CA ILE A 38 5.94 -2.21 2.92
C ILE A 38 6.66 -1.08 3.66
N PRO A 39 6.50 0.18 3.26
CA PRO A 39 7.14 1.33 3.90
C PRO A 39 7.09 1.30 5.43
N TYR A 40 8.20 1.66 6.09
CA TYR A 40 8.26 1.77 7.54
C TYR A 40 7.17 2.71 8.07
N GLY A 41 6.91 3.81 7.36
CA GLY A 41 5.87 4.78 7.74
C GLY A 41 4.43 4.26 7.68
N LEU A 42 4.22 3.13 7.01
CA LEU A 42 2.95 2.38 7.01
C LEU A 42 3.03 1.17 7.94
N ASN A 43 3.78 1.24 9.03
CA ASN A 43 3.97 0.10 9.95
C ASN A 43 4.52 -1.17 9.28
N GLY A 44 5.16 -1.07 8.11
CA GLY A 44 5.75 -2.22 7.44
C GLY A 44 6.73 -2.98 8.33
N GLN A 45 6.65 -4.30 8.29
CA GLN A 45 7.40 -5.18 9.18
C GLN A 45 8.24 -6.23 8.44
N TRP A 46 8.21 -6.22 7.11
CA TRP A 46 8.95 -7.14 6.26
C TRP A 46 10.19 -6.46 5.71
N ILE A 47 11.37 -6.97 6.06
CA ILE A 47 12.64 -6.35 5.72
C ILE A 47 13.46 -7.31 4.85
N LEU A 48 13.96 -6.80 3.74
CA LEU A 48 14.97 -7.43 2.91
C LEU A 48 16.34 -6.86 3.32
N PRO A 49 17.22 -7.62 3.97
CA PRO A 49 18.54 -7.11 4.32
C PRO A 49 19.47 -7.07 3.12
N LYS A 50 20.41 -6.12 3.11
CA LYS A 50 21.43 -5.97 2.04
C LYS A 50 20.82 -6.02 0.62
N SER A 51 19.81 -5.20 0.37
CA SER A 51 18.95 -5.28 -0.81
C SER A 51 18.80 -3.99 -1.62
N SER A 52 19.29 -2.85 -1.12
CA SER A 52 19.29 -1.59 -1.86
C SER A 52 20.62 -0.88 -1.71
N CYS A 53 21.22 -0.42 -2.82
CA CYS A 53 22.39 0.44 -2.76
C CYS A 53 21.98 1.86 -2.38
N GLU A 54 22.93 2.67 -1.91
CA GLU A 54 22.67 4.04 -1.44
C GLU A 54 21.95 4.92 -2.48
N ILE A 55 22.31 4.81 -3.76
CA ILE A 55 21.71 5.61 -4.84
C ILE A 55 20.22 5.26 -5.00
N CYS A 56 19.89 3.98 -5.14
CA CYS A 56 18.50 3.55 -5.28
C CYS A 56 17.69 3.78 -4.00
N ALA A 57 18.31 3.65 -2.82
CA ALA A 57 17.67 3.97 -1.55
C ALA A 57 17.30 5.46 -1.45
N LYS A 58 18.13 6.37 -1.98
CA LYS A 58 17.80 7.81 -2.04
C LYS A 58 16.60 8.09 -2.96
N ILE A 59 16.62 7.54 -4.18
CA ILE A 59 15.54 7.69 -5.16
C ILE A 59 14.20 7.21 -4.58
N THR A 60 14.19 6.01 -4.01
CA THR A 60 12.98 5.41 -3.43
C THR A 60 12.51 6.15 -2.18
N ALA A 61 13.43 6.64 -1.34
CA ALA A 61 13.08 7.42 -0.16
C ALA A 61 12.39 8.76 -0.50
N GLU A 62 12.74 9.40 -1.62
CA GLU A 62 12.06 10.62 -2.08
C GLU A 62 10.61 10.32 -2.47
N PHE A 63 10.39 9.30 -3.29
CA PHE A 63 9.04 8.84 -3.65
C PHE A 63 8.22 8.42 -2.43
N GLU A 64 8.80 7.60 -1.53
CA GLU A 64 8.13 7.18 -0.30
C GLU A 64 7.73 8.40 0.55
N LYS A 65 8.62 9.37 0.69
CA LYS A 65 8.35 10.59 1.47
C LYS A 65 7.20 11.39 0.89
N ASP A 66 7.10 11.52 -0.41
CA ASP A 66 6.01 12.24 -1.07
C ASP A 66 4.66 11.54 -0.87
N VAL A 67 4.61 10.22 -1.05
CA VAL A 67 3.41 9.41 -0.81
C VAL A 67 2.98 9.45 0.66
N LEU A 68 3.95 9.34 1.59
CA LEU A 68 3.69 9.31 3.02
C LEU A 68 3.36 10.67 3.65
N ARG A 69 3.75 11.79 3.02
CA ARG A 69 3.44 13.16 3.45
C ARG A 69 2.29 13.80 2.69
N GLY A 70 1.93 13.26 1.53
CA GLY A 70 0.70 13.59 0.82
C GLY A 70 -0.41 12.63 1.22
N MET A 71 -0.67 11.65 0.35
CA MET A 71 -1.83 10.75 0.37
C MET A 71 -2.06 10.02 1.71
N PHE A 72 -1.00 9.66 2.43
CA PHE A 72 -1.12 8.92 3.70
C PHE A 72 -0.90 9.74 4.97
N LEU A 73 -0.67 11.06 4.89
CA LEU A 73 -0.31 11.85 6.08
C LEU A 73 -1.39 11.81 7.16
N GLU A 74 -2.63 12.11 6.78
CA GLU A 74 -3.77 12.11 7.69
C GLU A 74 -4.00 10.70 8.25
N ALA A 75 -3.99 9.69 7.40
CA ALA A 75 -4.24 8.30 7.82
C ALA A 75 -3.18 7.81 8.82
N ARG A 76 -1.91 8.11 8.55
CA ARG A 76 -0.79 7.78 9.46
C ARG A 76 -0.89 8.53 10.78
N THR A 77 -1.43 9.75 10.76
CA THR A 77 -1.62 10.58 11.95
C THR A 77 -2.76 10.02 12.81
N SER A 78 -3.93 9.80 12.21
CA SER A 78 -5.14 9.25 12.85
C SER A 78 -4.93 7.85 13.43
N LEU A 79 -4.20 6.99 12.70
CA LEU A 79 -3.90 5.62 13.14
C LEU A 79 -2.67 5.53 14.05
N GLY A 80 -1.93 6.62 14.25
CA GLY A 80 -0.73 6.61 15.06
C GLY A 80 0.41 5.75 14.49
N LEU A 81 0.50 5.59 13.17
CA LEU A 81 1.49 4.72 12.52
C LEU A 81 2.94 5.17 12.79
N LYS A 82 3.92 4.34 12.49
CA LYS A 82 5.33 4.60 12.73
C LYS A 82 5.79 5.88 12.01
N THR A 83 6.60 6.65 12.73
CA THR A 83 7.30 7.83 12.23
C THR A 83 8.61 7.96 13.00
N ARG A 84 9.63 8.52 12.34
CA ARG A 84 10.91 8.88 13.00
C ARG A 84 10.83 10.24 13.68
N ASN A 85 9.89 11.07 13.26
CA ASN A 85 9.69 12.45 13.73
C ASN A 85 8.27 12.54 14.30
N LYS A 86 8.07 12.16 15.57
CA LYS A 86 6.74 12.09 16.19
C LYS A 86 6.20 13.47 16.53
N GLU A 87 7.08 14.34 16.97
CA GLU A 87 6.86 15.76 17.29
C GLU A 87 6.40 16.59 16.09
N HIS A 88 6.73 16.17 14.87
CA HIS A 88 6.28 16.83 13.63
C HIS A 88 4.91 16.35 13.14
N ARG A 89 4.23 15.46 13.88
CA ARG A 89 2.89 15.01 13.53
C ARG A 89 1.89 16.15 13.78
N PRO A 90 1.00 16.46 12.81
CA PRO A 90 -0.02 17.48 13.02
C PRO A 90 -0.90 17.15 14.23
N ALA A 91 -1.07 18.12 15.13
CA ALA A 91 -1.99 17.99 16.27
C ALA A 91 -3.46 18.14 15.85
N LEU A 92 -3.70 18.82 14.72
CA LEU A 92 -5.01 19.01 14.11
C LEU A 92 -4.92 18.63 12.63
N LEU A 93 -5.96 18.00 12.11
CA LEU A 93 -6.13 17.61 10.72
C LEU A 93 -7.22 18.48 10.07
N PRO A 94 -7.01 18.94 8.83
CA PRO A 94 -8.02 19.70 8.11
C PRO A 94 -9.14 18.78 7.62
N LEU A 95 -10.38 19.24 7.76
CA LEU A 95 -11.55 18.68 7.08
C LEU A 95 -12.19 19.82 6.28
N ILE A 96 -12.18 19.71 4.95
CA ILE A 96 -12.82 20.71 4.09
C ILE A 96 -14.32 20.40 4.05
N THR A 97 -15.11 21.34 4.53
CA THR A 97 -16.56 21.19 4.69
C THR A 97 -17.28 22.31 3.96
N LYS A 98 -18.57 22.11 3.72
CA LYS A 98 -19.47 23.19 3.32
C LYS A 98 -20.57 23.34 4.37
N LYS A 99 -20.77 24.57 4.84
CA LYS A 99 -21.89 24.96 5.70
C LYS A 99 -22.60 26.13 5.04
N ASP A 100 -23.91 26.01 4.84
CA ASP A 100 -24.75 27.05 4.21
C ASP A 100 -24.21 27.57 2.86
N GLY A 101 -23.66 26.65 2.05
CA GLY A 101 -23.13 26.99 0.74
C GLY A 101 -21.70 27.56 0.74
N LYS A 102 -21.11 27.86 1.91
CA LYS A 102 -19.73 28.37 2.06
C LYS A 102 -18.77 27.25 2.42
N GLU A 103 -17.60 27.27 1.79
CA GLU A 103 -16.53 26.32 2.07
C GLU A 103 -15.75 26.77 3.31
N GLU A 104 -15.57 25.87 4.27
CA GLU A 104 -14.90 26.11 5.54
C GLU A 104 -13.94 24.96 5.84
N VAL A 105 -12.77 25.28 6.41
CA VAL A 105 -11.81 24.28 6.87
C VAL A 105 -11.97 24.10 8.37
N LEU A 106 -12.49 22.95 8.77
CA LEU A 106 -12.62 22.56 10.16
C LEU A 106 -11.33 21.83 10.60
N LEU A 107 -10.66 22.35 11.62
CA LEU A 107 -9.44 21.73 12.17
C LEU A 107 -9.83 20.84 13.36
N LEU A 108 -9.67 19.52 13.20
CA LEU A 108 -10.10 18.53 14.18
C LEU A 108 -8.91 17.74 14.73
N PRO A 109 -8.88 17.38 16.01
CA PRO A 109 -7.88 16.46 16.51
C PRO A 109 -8.05 15.08 15.85
N PRO A 110 -6.98 14.26 15.70
CA PRO A 110 -7.05 13.01 14.94
C PRO A 110 -8.03 11.95 15.48
N ASN A 111 -8.45 12.06 16.73
CA ASN A 111 -9.46 11.19 17.35
C ASN A 111 -10.91 11.67 17.14
N GLU A 112 -11.10 12.89 16.63
CA GLU A 112 -12.40 13.45 16.24
C GLU A 112 -12.46 13.75 14.74
N HIS A 113 -11.57 13.13 13.96
CA HIS A 113 -11.48 13.28 12.52
C HIS A 113 -11.75 11.92 11.86
N PHE A 114 -12.40 11.94 10.70
CA PHE A 114 -12.38 10.79 9.80
C PHE A 114 -11.50 11.12 8.60
N THR A 115 -10.67 10.16 8.21
CA THR A 115 -9.72 10.36 7.11
C THR A 115 -10.12 9.54 5.90
N THR A 116 -10.03 10.13 4.71
CA THR A 116 -10.20 9.38 3.46
C THR A 116 -8.85 9.13 2.79
N ILE A 117 -8.58 7.89 2.44
CA ILE A 117 -7.43 7.50 1.62
C ILE A 117 -7.94 7.22 0.21
N CYS A 118 -7.31 7.84 -0.79
CA CYS A 118 -7.53 7.53 -2.19
C CYS A 118 -6.56 6.44 -2.64
N PHE A 119 -7.08 5.33 -3.14
CA PHE A 119 -6.29 4.28 -3.79
C PHE A 119 -6.54 4.32 -5.29
N LEU A 120 -5.48 4.16 -6.06
CA LEU A 120 -5.55 4.03 -7.50
C LEU A 120 -5.86 2.58 -7.85
N GLU A 121 -6.85 2.36 -8.70
CA GLU A 121 -7.08 1.05 -9.31
C GLU A 121 -6.53 1.04 -10.72
N TYR A 122 -5.88 -0.05 -11.07
CA TYR A 122 -5.28 -0.28 -12.37
C TYR A 122 -5.97 -1.48 -13.01
N PRO A 123 -5.96 -1.61 -14.35
CA PRO A 123 -6.20 -2.90 -14.97
C PRO A 123 -5.18 -3.95 -14.47
N LEU A 124 -5.32 -5.21 -14.88
CA LEU A 124 -4.32 -6.24 -14.56
C LEU A 124 -2.91 -5.80 -15.00
N PRO A 125 -1.81 -6.37 -14.49
CA PRO A 125 -0.49 -6.05 -15.00
C PRO A 125 -0.46 -6.23 -16.53
N ALA A 126 0.07 -5.26 -17.27
CA ALA A 126 0.20 -5.36 -18.73
C ALA A 126 1.08 -6.54 -19.17
N TYR A 127 1.92 -7.04 -18.25
CA TYR A 127 2.64 -8.30 -18.43
C TYR A 127 1.72 -9.54 -18.47
N ILE A 128 0.61 -9.53 -17.73
CA ILE A 128 -0.30 -10.67 -17.58
C ILE A 128 -1.36 -10.70 -18.68
N ASP A 129 -1.98 -9.57 -19.01
CA ASP A 129 -3.02 -9.50 -20.07
C ASP A 129 -2.44 -9.19 -21.46
N GLU A 130 -1.12 -9.10 -21.56
CA GLU A 130 -0.35 -8.88 -22.79
C GLU A 130 -0.72 -7.62 -23.58
N ARG A 131 -1.39 -6.64 -22.95
CA ARG A 131 -1.76 -5.40 -23.63
C ARG A 131 -0.53 -4.58 -24.03
N SER A 132 -0.68 -3.81 -25.11
CA SER A 132 0.34 -2.87 -25.56
C SER A 132 0.71 -1.89 -24.45
N TYR A 133 2.00 -1.81 -24.11
CA TYR A 133 2.51 -0.96 -23.03
C TYR A 133 3.64 -0.08 -23.56
N GLY A 134 3.46 1.24 -23.47
CA GLY A 134 4.50 2.23 -23.79
C GLY A 134 5.24 2.69 -22.53
N LYS A 135 4.53 3.43 -21.66
CA LYS A 135 5.05 3.98 -20.40
C LYS A 135 3.90 4.35 -19.46
N GLY A 136 4.22 4.56 -18.18
CA GLY A 136 3.26 5.00 -17.17
C GLY A 136 2.25 3.92 -16.79
N VAL A 137 1.24 4.32 -16.03
CA VAL A 137 0.16 3.42 -15.60
C VAL A 137 -1.18 3.94 -16.11
N GLU A 138 -2.03 3.03 -16.56
CA GLU A 138 -3.43 3.33 -16.81
C GLU A 138 -4.19 3.23 -15.48
N VAL A 139 -4.84 4.32 -15.07
CA VAL A 139 -5.73 4.33 -13.91
C VAL A 139 -7.16 4.07 -14.39
N ARG A 140 -7.75 2.96 -13.94
CA ARG A 140 -9.11 2.55 -14.28
C ARG A 140 -10.15 3.21 -13.37
N ALA A 141 -9.82 3.33 -12.08
CA ALA A 141 -10.73 3.87 -11.07
C ALA A 141 -9.98 4.41 -9.85
N PHE A 142 -10.72 5.05 -8.96
CA PHE A 142 -10.26 5.44 -7.64
C PHE A 142 -11.13 4.75 -6.59
N SER A 143 -10.48 4.11 -5.62
CA SER A 143 -11.13 3.53 -4.45
C SER A 143 -10.89 4.43 -3.24
N LEU A 144 -11.96 5.00 -2.69
CA LEU A 144 -11.89 5.81 -1.47
C LEU A 144 -12.17 4.95 -0.25
N ILE A 145 -11.22 4.91 0.69
CA ILE A 145 -11.41 4.26 1.99
C ILE A 145 -11.54 5.31 3.07
N CYS A 146 -12.60 5.21 3.86
CA CYS A 146 -12.77 6.00 5.06
C CYS A 146 -12.20 5.27 6.30
N LEU A 147 -11.36 5.96 7.05
CA LEU A 147 -10.89 5.59 8.38
C LEU A 147 -11.65 6.41 9.43
N GLY A 148 -12.29 5.73 10.38
CA GLY A 148 -13.17 6.37 11.37
C GLY A 148 -14.64 6.40 10.95
N GLU A 149 -15.46 7.08 11.75
CA GLU A 149 -16.93 7.09 11.65
C GLU A 149 -17.39 8.47 11.10
N PRO A 150 -17.51 8.64 9.77
CA PRO A 150 -17.82 9.95 9.18
C PRO A 150 -19.18 10.49 9.64
N ASP A 151 -20.18 9.61 9.79
CA ASP A 151 -21.54 10.00 10.15
C ASP A 151 -21.63 10.65 11.54
N GLU A 152 -20.80 10.23 12.50
CA GLU A 152 -20.75 10.83 13.83
C GLU A 152 -20.21 12.26 13.77
N ILE A 153 -19.10 12.45 13.05
CA ILE A 153 -18.44 13.76 12.88
C ILE A 153 -19.34 14.71 12.08
N ILE A 154 -19.97 14.23 11.01
CA ILE A 154 -20.89 15.00 10.18
C ILE A 154 -22.07 15.51 11.03
N ARG A 155 -22.69 14.66 11.85
CA ARG A 155 -23.76 15.07 12.76
C ARG A 155 -23.27 16.04 13.83
N LYS A 156 -22.15 15.74 14.49
CA LYS A 156 -21.60 16.56 15.59
C LYS A 156 -21.28 17.98 15.16
N HIS A 157 -20.81 18.17 13.92
CA HIS A 157 -20.40 19.47 13.40
C HIS A 157 -21.40 20.09 12.41
N GLU A 158 -22.59 19.48 12.25
CA GLU A 158 -23.65 19.95 11.34
C GLU A 158 -23.14 20.17 9.91
N ILE A 159 -22.33 19.23 9.40
CA ILE A 159 -21.69 19.33 8.10
C ILE A 159 -22.69 18.94 7.01
N SER A 160 -22.87 19.79 6.00
CA SER A 160 -23.78 19.49 4.87
C SER A 160 -23.08 18.80 3.69
N GLU A 161 -21.77 19.07 3.50
CA GLU A 161 -20.96 18.50 2.42
C GLU A 161 -19.51 18.40 2.90
N VAL A 162 -18.83 17.31 2.52
CA VAL A 162 -17.39 17.13 2.75
C VAL A 162 -16.70 17.13 1.39
N LYS A 163 -15.63 17.92 1.27
CA LYS A 163 -14.79 17.95 0.08
C LYS A 163 -13.48 17.21 0.33
N ILE A 164 -13.19 16.25 -0.53
CA ILE A 164 -11.93 15.52 -0.52
C ILE A 164 -11.07 16.07 -1.64
N LYS A 165 -9.92 16.64 -1.30
CA LYS A 165 -8.93 17.10 -2.27
C LYS A 165 -7.74 16.15 -2.23
N SER A 166 -7.50 15.45 -3.34
CA SER A 166 -6.32 14.60 -3.51
C SER A 166 -5.50 15.11 -4.69
N THR A 167 -4.18 15.22 -4.48
CA THR A 167 -3.22 15.53 -5.55
C THR A 167 -2.43 14.27 -5.83
N LEU A 168 -2.53 13.78 -7.06
CA LEU A 168 -1.77 12.64 -7.53
C LEU A 168 -0.61 13.15 -8.38
N LYS A 169 0.60 12.73 -8.04
CA LYS A 169 1.75 12.89 -8.93
C LYS A 169 1.77 11.70 -9.86
N ASP A 170 1.77 11.95 -11.16
CA ASP A 170 1.92 10.93 -12.19
C ASP A 170 3.39 10.48 -12.21
N GLU A 171 3.74 9.58 -11.29
CA GLU A 171 5.05 8.97 -11.23
C GLU A 171 4.91 7.48 -11.51
N GLN A 172 5.66 7.05 -12.52
CA GLN A 172 5.62 5.78 -13.24
C GLN A 172 5.32 4.56 -12.36
N ILE A 173 4.06 4.16 -12.31
CA ILE A 173 3.68 2.81 -11.90
C ILE A 173 3.69 1.92 -13.15
N CYS A 174 4.17 0.70 -12.96
CA CYS A 174 4.92 -0.03 -13.97
C CYS A 174 4.11 -1.18 -14.59
N ARG A 175 4.57 -1.64 -15.76
CA ARG A 175 4.07 -2.80 -16.55
C ARG A 175 3.67 -4.05 -15.73
N TYR A 176 4.24 -4.22 -14.54
CA TYR A 176 4.10 -5.39 -13.69
C TYR A 176 3.13 -5.23 -12.51
N VAL A 177 2.49 -4.07 -12.38
CA VAL A 177 1.54 -3.76 -11.30
C VAL A 177 0.13 -3.65 -11.87
N GLY A 178 -0.84 -4.24 -11.18
CA GLY A 178 -2.26 -4.16 -11.51
C GLY A 178 -3.14 -4.28 -10.27
N THR A 179 -4.46 -4.25 -10.45
CA THR A 179 -5.44 -4.51 -9.37
C THR A 179 -6.20 -5.81 -9.64
N CYS A 180 -6.37 -6.64 -8.61
CA CYS A 180 -7.19 -7.85 -8.68
C CYS A 180 -8.68 -7.47 -8.76
N ASN A 181 -9.45 -8.21 -9.56
CA ASN A 181 -10.91 -8.04 -9.63
C ASN A 181 -11.62 -8.75 -8.45
N ASP A 182 -10.99 -9.79 -7.90
CA ASP A 182 -11.45 -10.52 -6.73
C ASP A 182 -10.83 -9.95 -5.44
N LYS A 183 -11.61 -9.99 -4.35
CA LYS A 183 -11.15 -9.64 -3.00
C LYS A 183 -11.12 -10.90 -2.14
N ILE A 184 -9.94 -11.44 -1.91
CA ILE A 184 -9.73 -12.69 -1.14
C ILE A 184 -8.97 -12.45 0.17
N MET A 185 -8.34 -11.28 0.31
CA MET A 185 -7.52 -10.90 1.46
C MET A 185 -8.39 -10.09 2.42
N MET A 186 -8.85 -10.72 3.50
CA MET A 186 -9.52 -10.03 4.61
C MET A 186 -8.96 -10.54 5.92
N SER A 187 -8.33 -9.64 6.66
CA SER A 187 -7.73 -9.95 7.95
C SER A 187 -7.91 -8.77 8.89
N GLU A 188 -8.55 -9.04 10.03
CA GLU A 188 -8.68 -8.12 11.16
C GLU A 188 -7.42 -8.08 12.03
N ASN A 189 -6.52 -9.07 11.85
CA ASN A 189 -5.35 -9.29 12.70
C ASN A 189 -4.06 -8.70 12.13
N THR A 190 -4.12 -8.05 10.97
CA THR A 190 -2.98 -7.40 10.30
C THR A 190 -3.39 -6.03 9.78
N ILE A 191 -2.46 -5.07 9.72
CA ILE A 191 -2.70 -3.78 9.07
C ILE A 191 -2.56 -3.95 7.56
N HIS A 192 -1.57 -4.71 7.13
CA HIS A 192 -1.29 -4.99 5.74
C HIS A 192 -1.15 -6.49 5.56
N GLU A 193 -1.55 -6.98 4.40
CA GLU A 193 -1.45 -8.40 4.07
C GLU A 193 -0.71 -8.55 2.73
N ILE A 194 0.12 -9.59 2.67
CA ILE A 194 0.90 -9.94 1.49
C ILE A 194 0.79 -11.44 1.29
N ILE A 195 0.35 -11.84 0.10
CA ILE A 195 0.32 -13.25 -0.32
C ILE A 195 1.23 -13.40 -1.53
N MET A 196 2.09 -14.41 -1.51
CA MET A 196 2.97 -14.72 -2.63
C MET A 196 2.57 -16.08 -3.20
N ASN A 197 2.34 -16.11 -4.50
CA ASN A 197 1.97 -17.29 -5.27
C ASN A 197 2.95 -17.51 -6.42
N LEU A 198 2.99 -18.74 -6.91
CA LEU A 198 3.83 -19.16 -8.04
C LEU A 198 2.94 -19.88 -9.04
N ASN A 199 2.89 -19.42 -10.28
CA ASN A 199 2.06 -20.06 -11.30
C ASN A 199 2.84 -21.11 -12.12
N GLU A 200 2.15 -21.76 -13.06
CA GLU A 200 2.70 -22.76 -13.97
C GLU A 200 3.78 -22.20 -14.90
N LYS A 201 3.69 -20.90 -15.24
CA LYS A 201 4.71 -20.17 -16.00
C LYS A 201 5.96 -19.85 -15.16
N ARG A 202 5.99 -20.22 -13.88
CA ARG A 202 7.04 -19.94 -12.88
C ARG A 202 7.10 -18.47 -12.47
N GLU A 203 6.07 -17.69 -12.77
CA GLU A 203 5.99 -16.29 -12.38
C GLU A 203 5.66 -16.20 -10.89
N ILE A 204 6.42 -15.37 -10.19
CA ILE A 204 6.19 -15.06 -8.79
C ILE A 204 5.22 -13.89 -8.77
N MET A 205 4.01 -14.16 -8.32
CA MET A 205 2.92 -13.20 -8.21
C MET A 205 2.74 -12.82 -6.74
N VAL A 206 2.70 -11.52 -6.46
CA VAL A 206 2.52 -11.00 -5.11
C VAL A 206 1.23 -10.21 -5.07
N ARG A 207 0.29 -10.62 -4.22
CA ARG A 207 -0.87 -9.81 -3.86
C ARG A 207 -0.55 -8.97 -2.63
N ILE A 208 -0.87 -7.69 -2.67
CA ILE A 208 -0.67 -6.75 -1.58
C ILE A 208 -1.99 -6.07 -1.28
N LYS A 209 -2.46 -6.17 -0.04
CA LYS A 209 -3.59 -5.39 0.45
C LYS A 209 -3.15 -4.48 1.58
N LEU A 210 -3.26 -3.16 1.36
CA LEU A 210 -3.02 -2.20 2.42
C LEU A 210 -4.31 -2.01 3.23
N PHE A 211 -4.21 -1.88 4.56
CA PHE A 211 -5.40 -1.76 5.44
C PHE A 211 -6.36 -2.94 5.25
N SER A 212 -5.86 -4.16 5.51
CA SER A 212 -6.51 -5.44 5.15
C SER A 212 -7.87 -5.71 5.79
N SER A 213 -8.22 -4.96 6.83
CA SER A 213 -9.55 -5.02 7.48
C SER A 213 -10.63 -4.24 6.71
N GLY A 214 -10.26 -3.47 5.69
CA GLY A 214 -11.21 -2.68 4.89
C GLY A 214 -11.34 -3.12 3.44
N ASP A 215 -12.05 -2.28 2.68
CA ASP A 215 -12.35 -2.49 1.26
C ASP A 215 -11.26 -2.02 0.30
N ALA A 216 -10.02 -1.88 0.80
CA ALA A 216 -8.88 -1.49 -0.02
C ALA A 216 -8.72 -2.40 -1.23
N PRO A 217 -8.25 -1.86 -2.37
CA PRO A 217 -7.92 -2.68 -3.51
C PRO A 217 -6.79 -3.66 -3.16
N GLU A 218 -6.84 -4.83 -3.79
CA GLU A 218 -5.76 -5.79 -3.78
C GLU A 218 -4.89 -5.56 -5.01
N TYR A 219 -3.63 -5.22 -4.79
CA TYR A 219 -2.68 -5.02 -5.87
C TYR A 219 -2.01 -6.33 -6.24
N LEU A 220 -1.97 -6.65 -7.54
CA LEU A 220 -1.20 -7.76 -8.09
C LEU A 220 0.12 -7.25 -8.66
N VAL A 221 1.22 -7.84 -8.22
CA VAL A 221 2.56 -7.49 -8.69
C VAL A 221 3.28 -8.74 -9.19
N VAL A 222 3.76 -8.70 -10.43
CA VAL A 222 4.65 -9.74 -10.97
C VAL A 222 6.09 -9.37 -10.65
N VAL A 223 6.72 -10.08 -9.71
CA VAL A 223 8.05 -9.70 -9.18
C VAL A 223 9.21 -10.45 -9.84
N GLY A 224 8.92 -11.45 -10.68
CA GLY A 224 9.93 -12.13 -11.47
C GLY A 224 9.55 -13.55 -11.86
N ILE A 225 10.49 -14.26 -12.48
CA ILE A 225 10.32 -15.65 -12.93
C ILE A 225 11.31 -16.54 -12.17
N LEU A 226 10.82 -17.60 -11.56
CA LEU A 226 11.63 -18.56 -10.84
C LEU A 226 12.46 -19.43 -11.80
N LYS A 227 13.74 -19.64 -11.45
CA LYS A 227 14.64 -20.54 -12.18
C LYS A 227 14.07 -21.97 -12.23
N LYS A 228 14.28 -22.69 -13.34
CA LYS A 228 13.67 -24.02 -13.57
C LYS A 228 14.03 -25.00 -12.47
N GLU A 229 15.26 -24.97 -11.99
CA GLU A 229 15.78 -25.86 -10.95
C GLU A 229 15.10 -25.59 -9.61
N ALA A 230 14.96 -24.31 -9.26
CA ALA A 230 14.25 -23.88 -8.05
C ALA A 230 12.75 -24.20 -8.13
N TYR A 231 12.14 -24.07 -9.30
CA TYR A 231 10.75 -24.44 -9.54
C TYR A 231 10.51 -25.94 -9.36
N LYS A 232 11.36 -26.79 -9.96
CA LYS A 232 11.29 -28.25 -9.79
C LYS A 232 11.43 -28.66 -8.32
N SER A 233 12.34 -28.03 -7.58
CA SER A 233 12.52 -28.26 -6.15
C SER A 233 11.32 -27.78 -5.30
N HIS A 234 10.58 -26.78 -5.77
CA HIS A 234 9.37 -26.32 -5.11
C HIS A 234 8.20 -27.30 -5.34
N LEU A 235 8.00 -27.74 -6.58
CA LEU A 235 6.98 -28.75 -6.94
C LEU A 235 7.17 -30.06 -6.16
N SER A 236 8.42 -30.52 -6.00
CA SER A 236 8.71 -31.76 -5.27
C SER A 236 8.45 -31.67 -3.76
N LYS A 237 8.22 -30.48 -3.20
CA LYS A 237 7.92 -30.27 -1.77
C LYS A 237 6.41 -30.25 -1.45
N GLY A 238 5.53 -30.40 -2.44
CA GLY A 238 4.08 -30.49 -2.23
C GLY A 238 3.40 -29.22 -1.72
N ASN A 239 4.10 -28.08 -1.66
CA ASN A 239 3.54 -26.81 -1.21
C ASN A 239 2.84 -26.11 -2.38
N PHE A 240 1.69 -26.63 -2.82
CA PHE A 240 0.86 -25.98 -3.83
C PHE A 240 -0.14 -25.05 -3.15
N VAL A 241 0.00 -23.74 -3.36
CA VAL A 241 -1.10 -22.79 -3.21
C VAL A 241 -1.43 -22.32 -4.62
N SER A 242 -2.29 -23.07 -5.31
CA SER A 242 -2.92 -22.57 -6.53
C SER A 242 -4.06 -21.65 -6.11
N LEU A 243 -3.79 -20.35 -6.13
CA LEU A 243 -4.84 -19.37 -6.36
C LEU A 243 -4.53 -18.72 -7.70
N VAL A 244 -4.61 -19.53 -8.75
CA VAL A 244 -4.78 -19.02 -10.10
C VAL A 244 -6.26 -19.18 -10.40
N ASP A 245 -7.04 -18.28 -9.83
CA ASP A 245 -8.33 -17.86 -10.36
C ASP A 245 -8.47 -16.36 -10.03
N CYS A 246 -7.48 -15.56 -10.46
CA CYS A 246 -7.83 -14.21 -10.89
C CYS A 246 -8.64 -14.43 -12.18
N ASN A 247 -9.95 -14.68 -12.07
CA ASN A 247 -10.81 -14.80 -13.23
C ASN A 247 -10.58 -13.57 -14.12
N VAL A 248 -10.03 -13.83 -15.31
CA VAL A 248 -9.95 -12.88 -16.42
C VAL A 248 -11.35 -12.68 -16.96
#